data_AF-M3IGL1-F1
#
_entry.id   AF-M3IGL1-F1
#
_cell.length_a   1.000
_cell.length_b   1.000
_cell.length_c   1.000
_cell.angle_alpha   90.00
_cell.angle_beta   90.00
_cell.angle_gamma   90.00
#
_symmetry.space_group_name_H-M   'P 1'
#
loop_
_entity.id
_entity.type
_entity.pdbx_description
1 polymer ?
#
loop_
_entity_poly.entity_id
_entity_poly.type
_entity_poly.pdbx_seq_one_letter_code
_entity_poly.pdbx_strand_id
1 'polypeptide(L)'
;MISAIQLLNFGKFKGKEFELSNSATVFLGKNESGKTTIFDALRLAIGSRFLTASQEPKKSILSRYGETCLEGYNILGKVPDLSKDSAPQFVHCVSLREGELEFAFNNDKLIKPDFLRSKLLNNGVNLEGISSSFKKIHSPKTGSKDADHFNDLKEEIVNLQTKRSKLILEIENLHSRNKNNSEKEEKHFKDQNKEIEIKNKLAQIEKILPWI
;
A
#
# COMPACT_ATOMS: atom_id res chain seq x y z
N MET A 1 3.08 0.27 -33.15
CA MET A 1 2.99 -0.28 -31.79
C MET A 1 4.30 -0.06 -31.07
N ILE A 2 4.30 -0.19 -29.74
CA ILE A 2 5.51 -0.12 -28.92
C ILE A 2 6.37 -1.36 -29.24
N SER A 3 7.62 -1.16 -29.64
CA SER A 3 8.54 -2.24 -30.04
C SER A 3 9.62 -2.53 -29.01
N ALA A 4 9.99 -1.55 -28.18
CA ALA A 4 10.91 -1.76 -27.08
C ALA A 4 10.78 -0.67 -26.00
N ILE A 5 11.29 -0.94 -24.80
CA ILE A 5 11.52 0.04 -23.75
C ILE A 5 13.00 0.06 -23.37
N GLN A 6 13.59 1.26 -23.37
CA GLN A 6 14.95 1.52 -22.90
C GLN A 6 14.88 2.12 -21.49
N LEU A 7 15.65 1.57 -20.56
CA LEU A 7 15.84 2.04 -19.20
C LEU A 7 17.27 2.60 -19.08
N LEU A 8 17.40 3.91 -19.20
CA LEU A 8 18.68 4.64 -19.18
C LEU A 8 19.22 4.72 -17.75
N ASN A 9 18.40 5.17 -16.80
CA ASN A 9 18.70 5.22 -15.37
C ASN A 9 17.38 5.13 -14.59
N PHE A 10 16.79 3.93 -14.56
CA PHE A 10 15.47 3.71 -13.97
C PHE A 10 15.49 2.54 -12.98
N GLY A 11 15.29 2.86 -11.70
CA GLY A 11 15.42 1.91 -10.59
C GLY A 11 16.79 1.25 -10.60
N LYS A 12 16.82 -0.06 -10.83
CA LYS A 12 18.05 -0.88 -10.84
C LYS A 12 18.70 -1.03 -12.21
N PHE A 13 18.07 -0.54 -13.27
CA PHE A 13 18.56 -0.69 -14.64
C PHE A 13 19.28 0.57 -15.09
N LYS A 14 20.47 0.38 -15.67
CA LYS A 14 21.30 1.44 -16.26
C LYS A 14 21.66 1.04 -17.70
N GLY A 15 21.19 1.81 -18.67
CA GLY A 15 21.41 1.59 -20.10
C GLY A 15 20.96 0.20 -20.60
N LYS A 16 19.78 -0.27 -20.18
CA LYS A 16 19.23 -1.57 -20.61
C LYS A 16 18.06 -1.38 -21.54
N GLU A 17 17.96 -2.23 -22.55
CA GLU A 17 16.85 -2.27 -23.50
C GLU A 17 16.11 -3.60 -23.40
N PHE A 18 14.78 -3.52 -23.51
CA PHE A 18 13.89 -4.67 -23.52
C PHE A 18 12.99 -4.60 -24.74
N GLU A 19 13.20 -5.51 -25.68
CA GLU A 19 12.35 -5.67 -26.86
C GLU A 19 10.98 -6.24 -26.46
N LEU A 20 9.94 -5.77 -27.14
CA LEU A 20 8.57 -6.22 -27.00
C LEU A 20 8.13 -6.88 -28.30
N SER A 21 7.67 -8.12 -28.19
CA SER A 21 7.04 -8.84 -29.30
C SER A 21 5.71 -8.20 -29.70
N ASN A 22 5.37 -8.32 -30.98
CA ASN A 22 4.08 -7.90 -31.53
C ASN A 22 2.89 -8.74 -31.00
N SER A 23 3.13 -9.88 -30.35
CA SER A 23 2.09 -10.73 -29.78
C SER A 23 2.04 -10.66 -28.25
N ALA A 24 2.95 -11.39 -27.58
CA ALA A 24 3.05 -11.47 -26.14
C ALA A 24 4.52 -11.47 -25.73
N THR A 25 4.83 -10.73 -24.67
CA THR A 25 6.17 -10.67 -24.07
C THR A 25 6.08 -11.07 -22.60
N VAL A 26 6.95 -11.99 -22.18
CA VAL A 26 6.98 -12.49 -20.79
C VAL A 26 8.33 -12.15 -20.15
N PHE A 27 8.29 -11.40 -19.06
CA PHE A 27 9.48 -11.09 -18.26
C PHE A 27 9.61 -12.06 -17.09
N LEU A 28 10.54 -13.01 -17.17
CA LEU A 28 10.83 -13.98 -16.12
C LEU A 28 12.09 -13.60 -15.33
N GLY A 29 12.10 -13.87 -14.03
CA GLY A 29 13.28 -13.70 -13.18
C GLY A 29 13.00 -13.94 -11.71
N LYS A 30 14.05 -14.02 -10.89
CA LYS A 30 13.96 -14.19 -9.43
C LYS A 30 13.22 -13.04 -8.75
N ASN A 31 12.81 -13.21 -7.49
CA ASN A 31 12.32 -12.08 -6.70
C ASN A 31 13.36 -10.95 -6.69
N GLU A 32 12.87 -9.71 -6.72
CA GLU A 32 13.70 -8.50 -6.79
C GLU A 32 14.59 -8.40 -8.05
N SER A 33 14.37 -9.25 -9.06
CA SER A 33 15.08 -9.17 -10.35
C SER A 33 14.71 -7.94 -11.20
N GLY A 34 13.81 -7.07 -10.73
CA GLY A 34 13.42 -5.83 -11.41
C GLY A 34 12.27 -5.95 -12.39
N LYS A 35 11.54 -7.07 -12.38
CA LYS A 35 10.32 -7.24 -13.20
C LYS A 35 9.36 -6.07 -13.00
N THR A 36 9.05 -5.75 -11.74
CA THR A 36 8.18 -4.62 -11.37
C THR A 36 8.72 -3.28 -11.89
N THR A 37 10.05 -3.08 -11.90
CA THR A 37 10.69 -1.88 -12.43
C THR A 37 10.44 -1.69 -13.92
N ILE A 38 10.47 -2.77 -14.71
CA ILE A 38 10.13 -2.73 -16.16
C ILE A 38 8.66 -2.35 -16.33
N PHE A 39 7.76 -2.95 -15.55
CA PHE A 39 6.33 -2.63 -15.59
C PHE A 39 6.03 -1.19 -15.14
N ASP A 40 6.71 -0.68 -14.11
CA ASP A 40 6.56 0.70 -13.64
C ASP A 40 7.01 1.70 -14.72
N ALA A 41 8.12 1.43 -15.41
CA ALA A 41 8.57 2.25 -16.51
C ALA A 41 7.58 2.24 -17.69
N LEU A 42 7.02 1.07 -18.05
CA LEU A 42 5.96 0.98 -19.07
C LEU A 42 4.69 1.75 -18.65
N ARG A 43 4.30 1.64 -17.37
CA ARG A 43 3.14 2.37 -16.81
C ARG A 43 3.35 3.88 -16.88
N LEU A 44 4.54 4.37 -16.55
CA LEU A 44 4.86 5.78 -16.73
C LEU A 44 4.89 6.16 -18.21
N ALA A 45 5.51 5.37 -19.07
CA ALA A 45 5.66 5.73 -20.46
C ALA A 45 4.33 5.85 -21.21
N ILE A 46 3.39 4.97 -20.90
CA ILE A 46 2.06 4.97 -21.51
C ILE A 46 1.12 5.92 -20.77
N GLY A 47 1.16 5.91 -19.43
CA GLY A 47 0.20 6.60 -18.57
C GLY A 47 0.57 8.03 -18.16
N SER A 48 1.85 8.43 -18.20
CA SER A 48 2.29 9.75 -17.70
C SER A 48 1.74 10.93 -18.48
N ARG A 49 1.30 10.72 -19.73
CA ARG A 49 0.59 11.71 -20.55
C ARG A 49 -0.83 11.99 -20.05
N PHE A 50 -1.40 11.07 -19.28
CA PHE A 50 -2.78 11.11 -18.82
C PHE A 50 -2.90 11.33 -17.31
N LEU A 51 -1.79 11.18 -16.57
CA LEU A 51 -1.77 11.22 -15.11
C LEU A 51 -0.96 12.40 -14.58
N THR A 52 -1.58 13.19 -13.72
CA THR A 52 -0.89 14.21 -12.93
C THR A 52 -0.01 13.55 -11.86
N ALA A 53 0.98 14.28 -11.34
CA ALA A 53 1.94 13.73 -10.37
C ALA A 53 1.28 13.21 -9.07
N SER A 54 0.09 13.71 -8.73
CA SER A 54 -0.68 13.32 -7.54
C SER A 54 -1.56 12.08 -7.74
N GLN A 55 -1.71 11.59 -8.97
CA GLN A 55 -2.56 10.44 -9.30
C GLN A 55 -1.78 9.12 -9.29
N GLU A 56 -2.41 8.05 -8.82
CA GLU A 56 -1.88 6.69 -8.97
C GLU A 56 -1.96 6.23 -10.44
N PRO A 57 -1.01 5.40 -10.92
CA PRO A 57 0.14 4.86 -10.21
C PRO A 57 1.37 5.79 -10.23
N LYS A 58 1.27 6.98 -10.85
CA LYS A 58 2.41 7.89 -11.00
C LYS A 58 2.97 8.33 -9.64
N LYS A 59 2.09 8.68 -8.69
CA LYS A 59 2.48 9.02 -7.31
C LYS A 59 3.29 7.90 -6.63
N SER A 60 2.81 6.66 -6.63
CA SER A 60 3.55 5.54 -6.01
C SER A 60 4.84 5.17 -6.74
N ILE A 61 4.93 5.39 -8.05
CA ILE A 61 6.17 5.16 -8.81
C ILE A 61 7.19 6.26 -8.48
N LEU A 62 6.77 7.53 -8.47
CA LEU A 62 7.63 8.66 -8.07
C LEU A 62 8.12 8.52 -6.63
N SER A 63 7.26 8.06 -5.72
CA SER A 63 7.67 7.79 -4.33
C SER A 63 8.73 6.69 -4.22
N ARG A 64 8.78 5.73 -5.16
CA ARG A 64 9.74 4.61 -5.13
C ARG A 64 11.08 4.95 -5.77
N TYR A 65 11.07 5.73 -6.85
CA TYR A 65 12.28 5.95 -7.67
C TYR A 65 12.73 7.43 -7.71
N GLY A 66 11.98 8.35 -7.10
CA GLY A 66 12.22 9.79 -7.16
C GLY A 66 11.72 10.43 -8.47
N GLU A 67 11.72 11.77 -8.52
CA GLU A 67 11.26 12.52 -9.70
C GLU A 67 12.17 12.36 -10.93
N THR A 68 13.46 12.09 -10.71
CA THR A 68 14.46 11.88 -11.76
C THR A 68 14.19 10.66 -12.63
N CYS A 69 13.32 9.75 -12.18
CA CYS A 69 12.94 8.58 -12.96
C CYS A 69 12.15 8.93 -14.24
N LEU A 70 11.56 10.13 -14.33
CA LEU A 70 10.81 10.58 -15.51
C LEU A 70 11.68 10.74 -16.76
N GLU A 71 12.98 11.00 -16.58
CA GLU A 71 13.99 11.09 -17.65
C GLU A 71 14.76 9.77 -17.82
N GLY A 72 14.49 8.79 -16.96
CA GLY A 72 15.24 7.54 -16.85
C GLY A 72 14.86 6.46 -17.86
N TYR A 73 13.86 6.69 -18.72
CA TYR A 73 13.37 5.70 -19.70
C TYR A 73 13.02 6.32 -21.05
N ASN A 74 13.00 5.49 -22.09
CA ASN A 74 12.55 5.86 -23.43
C ASN A 74 11.74 4.72 -24.06
N ILE A 75 10.74 5.05 -24.87
CA ILE A 75 9.94 4.08 -25.63
C ILE A 75 10.36 4.12 -27.09
N LEU A 76 10.66 2.95 -27.65
CA LEU A 76 10.79 2.77 -29.08
C LEU A 76 9.46 2.30 -29.68
N GLY A 77 9.07 2.92 -30.78
CA GLY A 77 7.82 2.66 -31.48
C GLY A 77 6.71 3.65 -31.13
N LYS A 78 5.53 3.42 -31.71
CA LYS A 78 4.39 4.33 -31.58
C LYS A 78 3.54 3.93 -30.38
N VAL A 79 3.52 4.78 -29.35
CA VAL A 79 2.51 4.72 -28.28
C VAL A 79 1.17 5.15 -28.89
N PRO A 80 0.11 4.33 -28.78
CA PRO A 80 -1.20 4.70 -29.28
C PRO A 80 -1.68 5.97 -28.57
N ASP A 81 -2.28 6.89 -29.32
CA ASP A 81 -2.90 8.05 -28.71
C ASP A 81 -4.17 7.59 -27.97
N LEU A 82 -4.20 7.82 -26.66
CA LEU A 82 -5.35 7.53 -25.80
C LEU A 82 -6.12 8.80 -25.43
N SER A 83 -6.01 9.86 -26.25
CA SER A 83 -6.81 11.07 -26.10
C SER A 83 -8.31 10.78 -26.18
N LYS A 84 -9.11 11.74 -25.70
CA LYS A 84 -10.57 11.64 -25.74
C LYS A 84 -11.12 11.44 -27.15
N ASP A 85 -10.45 12.03 -28.14
CA ASP A 85 -10.90 12.01 -29.53
C ASP A 85 -10.44 10.74 -30.24
N SER A 86 -9.25 10.22 -29.91
CA SER A 86 -8.68 9.03 -30.57
C SER A 86 -9.13 7.71 -29.95
N ALA A 87 -9.43 7.70 -28.65
CA ALA A 87 -9.72 6.49 -27.90
C ALA A 87 -10.75 6.73 -26.77
N PRO A 88 -11.95 7.26 -27.07
CA PRO A 88 -12.97 7.62 -26.07
C PRO A 88 -13.34 6.48 -25.12
N GLN A 89 -13.29 5.23 -25.60
CA GLN A 89 -13.55 4.02 -24.82
C GLN A 89 -12.49 3.69 -23.76
N PHE A 90 -11.27 4.25 -23.88
CA PHE A 90 -10.14 4.01 -22.97
C PHE A 90 -9.85 5.18 -22.03
N VAL A 91 -10.43 6.36 -22.27
CA VAL A 91 -10.31 7.56 -21.40
C VAL A 91 -10.65 7.25 -19.95
N HIS A 92 -11.45 6.22 -19.73
CA HIS A 92 -12.00 5.86 -18.44
C HIS A 92 -11.55 4.49 -17.96
N CYS A 93 -10.71 3.78 -18.70
CA CYS A 93 -10.35 2.41 -18.35
C CYS A 93 -8.89 2.36 -17.94
N VAL A 94 -8.62 2.50 -16.63
CA VAL A 94 -7.27 2.29 -16.09
C VAL A 94 -7.28 1.00 -15.27
N SER A 95 -6.64 -0.05 -15.79
CA SER A 95 -6.35 -1.25 -15.01
C SER A 95 -5.09 -1.00 -14.17
N LEU A 96 -5.27 -0.83 -12.87
CA LEU A 96 -4.17 -0.46 -11.97
C LEU A 96 -3.49 -1.69 -11.34
N ARG A 97 -4.19 -2.83 -11.20
CA ARG A 97 -3.71 -4.11 -10.65
C ARG A 97 -4.74 -5.24 -10.87
N GLU A 98 -4.36 -6.49 -10.57
CA GLU A 98 -5.30 -7.62 -10.48
C GLU A 98 -6.53 -7.23 -9.65
N GLY A 99 -7.71 -7.18 -10.29
CA GLY A 99 -9.00 -7.05 -9.61
C GLY A 99 -9.57 -5.64 -9.44
N GLU A 100 -8.80 -4.57 -9.64
CA GLU A 100 -9.29 -3.19 -9.46
C GLU A 100 -9.27 -2.40 -10.79
N LEU A 101 -10.47 -2.14 -11.30
CA LEU A 101 -10.76 -1.23 -12.42
C LEU A 101 -11.16 0.12 -11.83
N GLU A 102 -10.33 1.15 -12.01
CA GLU A 102 -10.69 2.52 -11.67
C GLU A 102 -11.02 3.32 -12.93
N PHE A 103 -12.14 4.05 -12.89
CA PHE A 103 -12.57 4.93 -13.96
C PHE A 103 -12.43 6.39 -13.53
N ALA A 104 -11.47 7.11 -14.10
CA ALA A 104 -11.32 8.56 -13.92
C ALA A 104 -11.97 9.31 -15.10
N PHE A 105 -12.85 10.27 -14.80
CA PHE A 105 -13.51 11.12 -15.80
C PHE A 105 -13.19 12.59 -15.50
N ASN A 106 -12.83 13.34 -16.56
CA ASN A 106 -12.18 14.65 -16.50
C ASN A 106 -13.09 15.85 -16.18
N ASN A 107 -14.26 15.65 -15.58
CA ASN A 107 -15.12 16.75 -15.17
C ASN A 107 -15.18 16.71 -13.65
N ASP A 108 -14.90 17.83 -12.98
CA ASP A 108 -14.80 18.02 -11.51
C ASP A 108 -16.07 17.69 -10.69
N LYS A 109 -16.96 16.86 -11.23
CA LYS A 109 -18.07 16.22 -10.54
C LYS A 109 -17.72 14.75 -10.36
N LEU A 110 -17.40 14.38 -9.12
CA LEU A 110 -17.40 13.01 -8.65
C LEU A 110 -18.78 12.40 -8.89
N ILE A 111 -18.94 11.70 -10.01
CA ILE A 111 -20.11 10.85 -10.22
C ILE A 111 -19.93 9.65 -9.30
N LYS A 112 -20.88 9.46 -8.39
CA LYS A 112 -20.85 8.37 -7.41
C LYS A 112 -20.71 7.02 -8.13
N PRO A 113 -19.90 6.08 -7.62
CA PRO A 113 -19.75 4.72 -8.16
C PRO A 113 -21.08 4.03 -8.47
N ASP A 114 -22.13 4.37 -7.72
CA ASP A 114 -23.50 3.86 -7.89
C ASP A 114 -24.14 4.23 -9.24
N PHE A 115 -23.79 5.38 -9.82
CA PHE A 115 -24.32 5.80 -11.13
C PHE A 115 -23.60 5.10 -12.29
N LEU A 116 -22.30 4.82 -12.14
CA LEU A 116 -21.55 3.99 -13.09
C LEU A 116 -22.00 2.53 -13.02
N ARG A 117 -22.21 2.01 -11.80
CA ARG A 117 -22.89 0.74 -11.57
C ARG A 117 -24.26 0.73 -12.23
N SER A 118 -25.12 1.72 -12.01
CA SER A 118 -26.46 1.71 -12.61
C SER A 118 -26.44 1.76 -14.14
N LYS A 119 -25.50 2.48 -14.77
CA LYS A 119 -25.33 2.50 -16.24
C LYS A 119 -24.72 1.21 -16.82
N LEU A 120 -23.74 0.59 -16.15
CA LEU A 120 -23.13 -0.68 -16.58
C LEU A 120 -24.03 -1.89 -16.30
N LEU A 121 -24.83 -1.82 -15.22
CA LEU A 121 -25.69 -2.91 -14.72
C LEU A 121 -27.14 -2.81 -15.22
N ASN A 122 -27.55 -1.70 -15.83
CA ASN A 122 -28.85 -1.59 -16.51
C ASN A 122 -28.97 -2.42 -17.80
N ASN A 123 -28.00 -3.28 -18.11
CA ASN A 123 -28.10 -4.31 -19.16
C ASN A 123 -28.89 -5.55 -18.68
N GLY A 124 -29.94 -5.39 -17.87
CA GLY A 124 -30.87 -6.46 -17.51
C GLY A 124 -30.30 -7.61 -16.65
N VAL A 125 -29.06 -7.50 -16.15
CA VAL A 125 -28.43 -8.56 -15.34
C VAL A 125 -28.70 -8.30 -13.86
N ASN A 126 -29.59 -9.08 -13.27
CA ASN A 126 -29.90 -9.04 -11.84
C ASN A 126 -28.77 -9.66 -11.01
N LEU A 127 -27.76 -8.85 -10.67
CA LEU A 127 -26.62 -9.28 -9.85
C LEU A 127 -27.00 -9.68 -8.42
N GLU A 128 -28.06 -9.12 -7.84
CA GLU A 128 -28.56 -9.57 -6.54
C GLU A 128 -29.17 -10.97 -6.65
N GLY A 129 -29.88 -11.26 -7.74
CA GLY A 129 -30.37 -12.58 -8.09
C GLY A 129 -29.23 -13.59 -8.32
N ILE A 130 -28.14 -13.16 -8.95
CA ILE A 130 -26.94 -13.99 -9.17
C ILE A 130 -26.19 -14.23 -7.86
N SER A 131 -25.96 -13.19 -7.06
CA SER A 131 -25.29 -13.28 -5.75
C SER A 131 -26.09 -14.12 -4.76
N SER A 132 -27.41 -13.96 -4.72
CA SER A 132 -28.29 -14.80 -3.90
C SER A 132 -28.32 -16.24 -4.39
N SER A 133 -28.34 -16.47 -5.71
CA SER A 133 -28.21 -17.82 -6.29
C SER A 133 -26.88 -18.46 -5.95
N PHE A 134 -25.75 -17.76 -6.07
CA PHE A 134 -24.44 -18.27 -5.67
C PHE A 134 -24.36 -18.55 -4.17
N LYS A 135 -24.87 -17.66 -3.33
CA LYS A 135 -24.99 -17.91 -1.90
C LYS A 135 -25.84 -19.16 -1.63
N LYS A 136 -26.94 -19.36 -2.35
CA LYS A 136 -27.82 -20.54 -2.19
C LYS A 136 -27.16 -21.84 -2.68
N ILE A 137 -26.31 -21.78 -3.71
CA ILE A 137 -25.54 -22.92 -4.23
C ILE A 137 -24.38 -23.30 -3.31
N HIS A 138 -23.73 -22.31 -2.71
CA HIS A 138 -22.53 -22.50 -1.87
C HIS A 138 -22.80 -22.49 -0.37
N SER A 139 -24.05 -22.25 0.06
CA SER A 139 -24.41 -22.41 1.46
C SER A 139 -24.67 -23.90 1.74
N PRO A 140 -24.12 -24.44 2.83
CA PRO A 140 -24.43 -25.80 3.24
C PRO A 140 -25.93 -25.94 3.49
N LYS A 141 -26.51 -27.09 3.09
CA LYS A 141 -27.95 -27.33 3.25
C LYS A 141 -28.31 -27.27 4.73
N THR A 142 -29.39 -26.56 5.06
CA THR A 142 -29.87 -26.40 6.43
C THR A 142 -30.05 -27.77 7.11
N GLY A 143 -29.41 -27.98 8.27
CA GLY A 143 -29.44 -29.26 9.00
C GLY A 143 -28.44 -30.33 8.54
N SER A 144 -27.49 -29.98 7.67
CA SER A 144 -26.35 -30.85 7.32
C SER A 144 -25.16 -30.63 8.25
N LYS A 145 -24.30 -31.64 8.39
CA LYS A 145 -23.05 -31.55 9.18
C LYS A 145 -22.14 -30.39 8.72
N ASP A 146 -22.19 -30.04 7.43
CA ASP A 146 -21.44 -28.92 6.87
C ASP A 146 -22.00 -27.55 7.32
N ALA A 147 -23.30 -27.47 7.59
CA ALA A 147 -23.93 -26.26 8.13
C ALA A 147 -23.58 -26.06 9.61
N ASP A 148 -23.52 -27.14 10.38
CA ASP A 148 -23.09 -27.11 11.78
C ASP A 148 -21.62 -26.70 11.86
N HIS A 149 -20.75 -27.32 11.04
CA HIS A 149 -19.33 -26.96 11.00
C HIS A 149 -19.11 -25.50 10.54
N PHE A 150 -19.90 -25.01 9.57
CA PHE A 150 -19.85 -23.62 9.14
C PHE A 150 -20.24 -22.65 10.27
N ASN A 151 -21.24 -23.00 11.07
CA ASN A 151 -21.65 -22.21 12.24
C ASN A 151 -20.58 -22.24 13.33
N ASP A 152 -19.99 -23.40 13.61
CA ASP A 152 -18.89 -23.55 14.57
C ASP A 152 -17.69 -22.69 14.17
N LEU A 153 -17.29 -22.73 12.89
CA LEU A 153 -16.21 -21.89 12.35
C LEU A 153 -16.53 -20.40 12.47
N LYS A 154 -17.79 -20.02 12.25
CA LYS A 154 -18.24 -18.63 12.38
C LYS A 154 -18.16 -18.16 13.84
N GLU A 155 -18.58 -18.98 14.79
CA GLU A 155 -18.42 -18.69 16.22
C GLU A 155 -16.94 -18.64 16.64
N GLU A 156 -16.11 -19.54 16.11
CA GLU A 156 -14.67 -19.57 16.37
C GLU A 156 -13.99 -18.29 15.87
N ILE A 157 -14.35 -17.81 14.67
CA ILE A 157 -13.84 -16.54 14.12
C ILE A 157 -14.21 -15.37 15.05
N VAL A 158 -15.45 -15.29 15.52
CA VAL A 158 -15.91 -14.24 16.44
C VAL A 158 -15.14 -14.32 17.78
N ASN A 159 -14.93 -15.52 18.29
CA ASN A 159 -14.16 -15.75 19.52
C ASN A 159 -12.69 -15.35 19.37
N LEU A 160 -12.05 -15.70 18.25
CA LEU A 160 -10.66 -15.33 17.94
C LEU A 160 -10.51 -13.83 17.76
N GLN A 161 -11.47 -13.16 17.10
CA GLN A 161 -11.51 -11.70 16.98
C GLN A 161 -11.59 -11.03 18.36
N THR A 162 -12.44 -11.55 19.25
CA THR A 162 -12.60 -11.04 20.60
C THR A 162 -11.32 -11.23 21.44
N LYS A 163 -10.68 -12.40 21.34
CA LYS A 163 -9.37 -12.67 21.97
C LYS A 163 -8.29 -11.74 21.46
N ARG A 164 -8.23 -11.50 20.15
CA ARG A 164 -7.29 -10.56 19.53
C ARG A 164 -7.46 -9.15 20.10
N SER A 165 -8.68 -8.65 20.21
CA SER A 165 -8.95 -7.32 20.80
C SER A 165 -8.51 -7.23 22.26
N LYS A 166 -8.72 -8.29 23.06
CA LYS A 166 -8.24 -8.33 24.46
C LYS A 166 -6.72 -8.29 24.56
N LEU A 167 -6.02 -9.07 23.74
CA LEU A 167 -4.55 -9.10 23.72
C LEU A 167 -3.94 -7.76 23.28
N ILE A 168 -4.57 -7.07 22.31
CA ILE A 168 -4.14 -5.72 21.90
C ILE A 168 -4.23 -4.74 23.09
N LEU A 169 -5.34 -4.74 23.80
CA LEU A 169 -5.52 -3.91 25.00
C LEU A 169 -4.51 -4.24 26.10
N GLU A 170 -4.17 -5.52 26.27
CA GLU A 170 -3.16 -5.95 27.25
C GLU A 170 -1.75 -5.46 26.87
N ILE A 171 -1.38 -5.55 25.59
CA ILE A 171 -0.11 -5.01 25.08
C ILE A 171 -0.03 -3.49 25.30
N GLU A 172 -1.09 -2.74 25.00
CA GLU A 172 -1.14 -1.29 25.22
C GLU A 172 -1.00 -0.93 26.70
N ASN A 173 -1.62 -1.69 27.59
CA ASN A 173 -1.50 -1.51 29.03
C ASN A 173 -0.07 -1.81 29.53
N LEU A 174 0.58 -2.86 29.03
CA LEU A 174 1.96 -3.19 29.37
C LEU A 174 2.94 -2.12 28.86
N HIS A 175 2.77 -1.63 27.63
CA HIS A 175 3.57 -0.52 27.10
C HIS A 175 3.42 0.74 27.95
N SER A 176 2.20 1.06 28.38
CA SER A 176 1.93 2.22 29.24
C SER A 176 2.60 2.07 30.62
N ARG A 177 2.55 0.87 31.22
CA ARG A 177 3.23 0.60 32.51
C ARG A 177 4.75 0.68 32.39
N ASN A 178 5.33 0.11 31.34
CA ASN A 178 6.78 0.15 31.11
C ASN A 178 7.28 1.57 30.88
N LYS A 179 6.54 2.38 30.12
CA LYS A 179 6.84 3.80 29.93
C LYS A 179 6.88 4.55 31.27
N ASN A 180 5.85 4.38 32.09
CA ASN A 180 5.79 5.03 33.42
C ASN A 180 6.90 4.56 34.38
N ASN A 181 7.36 3.30 34.27
CA ASN A 181 8.47 2.80 35.08
C ASN A 181 9.81 3.35 34.60
N SER A 182 10.04 3.44 33.28
CA SER A 182 11.27 4.04 32.73
C SER A 182 11.43 5.52 33.11
N GLU A 183 10.33 6.28 33.13
CA GLU A 183 10.34 7.69 33.56
C GLU A 183 10.70 7.84 35.05
N LYS A 184 10.32 6.86 35.90
CA LYS A 184 10.67 6.84 37.33
C LYS A 184 12.15 6.47 37.54
N GLU A 185 12.67 5.52 36.77
CA GLU A 185 14.09 5.11 36.84
C GLU A 185 15.03 6.23 36.38
N GLU A 186 14.69 6.95 35.30
CA GLU A 186 15.46 8.13 34.85
C GLU A 186 15.48 9.24 35.91
N LYS A 187 14.37 9.46 36.63
CA LYS A 187 14.29 10.45 37.69
C LYS A 187 15.16 10.06 38.89
N HIS A 188 15.13 8.79 39.29
CA HIS A 188 15.97 8.26 40.37
C HIS A 188 17.47 8.37 40.06
N PHE A 189 17.88 8.11 38.81
CA PHE A 189 19.27 8.24 38.38
C PHE A 189 19.76 9.70 38.40
N LYS A 190 18.90 10.66 38.02
CA LYS A 190 19.19 12.10 38.12
C LYS A 190 19.34 12.55 39.58
N ASP A 191 18.52 12.04 40.48
CA ASP A 191 18.58 12.40 41.90
C ASP A 191 19.84 11.81 42.58
N GLN A 192 20.23 10.58 42.24
CA GLN A 192 21.50 9.98 42.70
C GLN A 192 22.73 10.75 42.21
N ASN A 193 22.74 11.21 40.95
CA ASN A 193 23.85 12.01 40.43
C ASN A 193 23.96 13.37 41.13
N LYS A 194 22.83 14.01 41.44
CA LYS A 194 22.81 15.24 42.26
C LYS A 194 23.31 14.99 43.68
N GLU A 195 22.97 13.86 44.28
CA GLU A 195 23.46 13.49 45.62
C GLU A 195 24.98 13.34 45.63
N ILE A 196 25.56 12.69 44.60
CA ILE A 196 27.01 12.55 44.44
C ILE A 196 27.66 13.93 44.27
N GLU A 197 27.07 14.82 43.47
CA GLU A 197 27.57 16.18 43.26
C GLU A 197 27.57 16.99 44.56
N ILE A 198 26.50 16.89 45.36
CA ILE A 198 26.39 17.55 46.66
C ILE A 198 27.42 17.00 47.65
N LYS A 199 27.61 15.68 47.71
CA LYS A 199 28.64 15.03 48.54
C LYS A 199 30.05 15.50 48.17
N ASN A 200 30.34 15.61 46.87
CA ASN A 200 31.64 16.11 46.40
C ASN A 200 31.85 17.58 46.78
N LYS A 201 30.82 18.42 46.67
CA LYS A 201 30.87 19.83 47.10
C LYS A 201 31.08 19.96 48.61
N LEU A 202 30.39 19.15 49.42
CA LEU A 202 30.58 19.11 50.88
C LEU A 202 32.01 18.70 51.24
N ALA A 203 32.55 17.64 50.63
CA ALA A 203 33.92 17.21 50.87
C ALA A 203 34.98 18.26 50.48
N GLN A 204 34.70 19.08 49.46
CA GLN A 204 35.55 20.22 49.10
C GLN A 204 35.50 21.33 50.15
N ILE A 205 34.32 21.65 50.67
CA ILE A 205 34.13 22.65 51.73
C ILE A 205 34.81 22.19 53.03
N GLU A 206 34.63 20.92 53.41
CA GLU A 206 35.27 20.33 54.60
C GLU A 206 36.81 20.32 54.49
N LYS A 207 37.37 20.18 53.27
CA LYS A 207 38.81 20.31 53.02
C LYS A 207 39.33 21.74 53.09
N ILE A 208 38.47 22.75 52.95
CA ILE A 208 38.82 24.17 53.04
C ILE A 208 38.69 24.70 54.48
N LEU A 209 37.85 24.06 55.30
CA LEU A 209 37.65 24.34 56.72
C LEU A 209 38.65 23.78 57.77
N PRO A 210 39.79 23.12 57.48
CA PRO A 210 40.71 22.66 58.53
C PRO A 210 41.53 23.76 59.22
N TRP A 211 41.35 25.04 58.88
CA TRP A 211 42.15 26.17 59.41
C TRP A 211 41.31 27.32 59.99
N ILE A 212 40.23 26.98 60.72
CA ILE A 212 39.62 27.82 61.76
C ILE A 212 39.43 26.95 62.99
#